data_AF-A0A822DJN8-F1
#
_entry.id   AF-A0A822DJN8-F1
#
_cell.length_a   1.000
_cell.length_b   1.000
_cell.length_c   1.000
_cell.angle_alpha   90.00
_cell.angle_beta   90.00
_cell.angle_gamma   90.00
#
_symmetry.space_group_name_H-M   'P 1'
#
loop_
_entity.id
_entity.type
_entity.pdbx_description
1 polymer ?
#
loop_
_entity_poly.entity_id
_entity_poly.type
_entity_poly.pdbx_seq_one_letter_code
_entity_poly.pdbx_strand_id
1 'polypeptide(L)'
;QVVYEKLNIQSQNDNEKLAQAKDEIYKKSFYDGILLIGKYKDQKIADAKKFIRDDLIVSKEACIYYEPENKIKSRSGDECVVALCDQWFIDYGNESWKEEARHVLQQLNVFSDETRQSFEATFDWLHEHACSRSYGLGTRLPWDKQYFMESLSDSTIYMAFYTVAHLLQTSYDGHQN
;
A
#
# COMPACT_ATOMS: atom_id res chain seq x y z
N GLN A 1 25.05 18.60 -21.44
CA GLN A 1 24.48 18.17 -22.73
C GLN A 1 23.08 17.65 -22.46
N VAL A 2 22.09 18.15 -23.19
CA VAL A 2 20.67 17.86 -22.92
C VAL A 2 20.36 16.44 -23.42
N VAL A 3 19.70 15.60 -22.61
CA VAL A 3 19.42 14.17 -22.94
C VAL A 3 18.64 14.04 -24.25
N TYR A 4 17.80 15.03 -24.56
CA TYR A 4 17.09 15.19 -25.83
C TYR A 4 18.02 15.10 -27.07
N GLU A 5 19.16 15.80 -27.03
CA GLU A 5 20.12 15.83 -28.14
C GLU A 5 20.83 14.48 -28.28
N LYS A 6 21.14 13.83 -27.14
CA LYS A 6 21.81 12.52 -27.13
C LYS A 6 20.94 11.43 -27.75
N LEU A 7 19.63 11.47 -27.50
CA LEU A 7 18.68 10.47 -28.00
C LEU A 7 18.13 10.83 -29.39
N ASN A 8 18.53 11.97 -29.96
CA ASN A 8 18.04 12.49 -31.25
C ASN A 8 16.51 12.39 -31.35
N ILE A 9 15.85 12.96 -30.35
CA ILE A 9 14.39 13.09 -30.31
C ILE A 9 14.01 14.22 -31.27
N GLN A 10 12.99 14.02 -32.10
CA GLN A 10 12.57 14.99 -33.12
C GLN A 10 11.08 15.32 -33.03
N SER A 11 10.30 14.50 -32.33
CA SER A 11 8.86 14.69 -32.18
C SER A 11 8.38 14.30 -30.79
N GLN A 12 7.28 14.91 -30.35
CA GLN A 12 6.54 14.48 -29.16
C GLN A 12 5.96 13.06 -29.28
N ASN A 13 5.92 12.49 -30.49
CA ASN A 13 5.46 11.13 -30.75
C ASN A 13 6.55 10.06 -30.60
N ASP A 14 7.79 10.46 -30.31
CA ASP A 14 8.92 9.54 -30.07
C ASP A 14 8.82 8.88 -28.68
N ASN A 15 7.69 8.21 -28.42
CA ASN A 15 7.27 7.75 -27.08
C ASN A 15 8.33 6.94 -26.35
N GLU A 16 8.99 6.01 -27.03
CA GLU A 16 10.03 5.16 -26.43
C GLU A 16 11.25 5.98 -26.00
N LYS A 17 11.74 6.88 -26.87
CA LYS A 17 12.88 7.75 -26.55
C LYS A 17 12.53 8.76 -25.45
N LEU A 18 11.31 9.27 -25.45
CA LEU A 18 10.82 10.19 -24.42
C LEU A 18 10.67 9.49 -23.06
N ALA A 19 10.16 8.26 -23.04
CA ALA A 19 10.08 7.46 -21.82
C ALA A 19 11.48 7.18 -21.26
N GLN A 20 12.42 6.77 -22.11
CA GLN A 20 13.82 6.56 -21.73
C GLN A 20 14.46 7.85 -21.17
N ALA A 21 14.28 8.98 -21.86
CA ALA A 21 14.80 10.27 -21.42
C ALA A 21 14.22 10.69 -20.06
N LYS A 22 12.91 10.50 -19.88
CA LYS A 22 12.20 10.82 -18.64
C LYS A 22 12.76 10.00 -17.49
N ASP A 23 12.89 8.69 -17.64
CA ASP A 23 13.38 7.80 -16.58
C ASP A 23 14.81 8.13 -16.16
N GLU A 24 15.71 8.37 -17.13
CA GLU A 24 17.11 8.73 -16.85
C GLU A 24 17.19 10.04 -16.07
N ILE A 25 16.54 11.09 -16.58
CA ILE A 25 16.61 12.42 -15.98
C ILE A 25 15.89 12.45 -14.63
N TYR A 26 14.74 11.80 -14.50
CA TYR A 26 13.96 11.83 -13.27
C TYR A 26 14.71 11.18 -12.11
N LYS A 27 15.33 10.00 -12.34
CA LYS A 27 16.17 9.33 -11.35
C LYS A 27 17.37 10.19 -10.96
N LYS A 28 18.12 10.69 -11.96
CA LYS A 28 19.29 11.52 -11.70
C LYS A 28 18.96 12.83 -10.98
N SER A 29 17.88 13.49 -11.37
CA SER A 29 17.43 14.73 -10.74
C SER A 29 17.02 14.52 -9.29
N PHE A 30 16.39 13.38 -8.99
CA PHE A 30 15.98 13.09 -7.61
C PHE A 30 17.19 12.95 -6.66
N TYR A 31 18.23 12.20 -7.05
CA TYR A 31 19.38 11.93 -6.18
C TYR A 31 20.47 13.01 -6.20
N ASP A 32 20.76 13.56 -7.38
CA ASP A 32 21.89 14.49 -7.59
C ASP A 32 21.45 15.94 -7.83
N GLY A 33 20.16 16.17 -8.07
CA GLY A 33 19.65 17.48 -8.43
C GLY A 33 19.68 18.47 -7.26
N ILE A 34 20.12 19.70 -7.57
CA ILE A 34 20.18 20.82 -6.62
C ILE A 34 19.22 21.92 -7.12
N LEU A 35 18.40 22.44 -6.21
CA LEU A 35 17.49 23.54 -6.51
C LEU A 35 18.26 24.84 -6.73
N LEU A 36 17.94 25.56 -7.80
CA LEU A 36 18.66 26.78 -8.19
C LEU A 36 17.98 28.07 -7.71
N ILE A 37 16.69 28.00 -7.37
CA ILE A 37 15.84 29.17 -7.12
C ILE A 37 14.88 28.91 -5.95
N GLY A 38 14.34 30.00 -5.40
CA GLY A 38 13.31 29.96 -4.37
C GLY A 38 13.84 29.74 -2.96
N LYS A 39 12.93 29.47 -2.03
CA LYS A 39 13.18 29.33 -0.59
C LYS A 39 14.17 28.21 -0.25
N TYR A 40 14.21 27.14 -1.06
CA TYR A 40 15.05 25.96 -0.85
C TYR A 40 16.26 25.91 -1.81
N LYS A 41 16.72 27.08 -2.27
CA LYS A 41 17.90 27.18 -3.13
C LYS A 41 19.12 26.49 -2.50
N ASP A 42 19.94 25.87 -3.34
CA ASP A 42 21.16 25.12 -3.01
C ASP A 42 20.94 23.83 -2.21
N GLN A 43 19.68 23.42 -2.00
CA GLN A 43 19.33 22.13 -1.38
C GLN A 43 19.12 21.03 -2.42
N LYS A 44 19.34 19.77 -1.99
CA LYS A 44 19.03 18.60 -2.82
C LYS A 44 17.52 18.45 -3.00
N ILE A 45 17.12 18.02 -4.20
CA ILE A 45 15.71 17.78 -4.54
C ILE A 45 15.07 16.74 -3.62
N ALA A 46 15.76 15.64 -3.31
CA ALA A 46 15.25 14.60 -2.41
C ALA A 46 14.81 15.16 -1.03
N ASP A 47 15.58 16.10 -0.48
CA ASP A 47 15.32 16.67 0.83
C ASP A 47 14.25 17.77 0.75
N ALA A 48 14.32 18.62 -0.27
CA ALA A 48 13.44 19.78 -0.40
C ALA A 48 12.03 19.46 -0.93
N LYS A 49 11.85 18.38 -1.70
CA LYS A 49 10.59 18.06 -2.38
C LYS A 49 9.41 17.96 -1.41
N LYS A 50 9.61 17.36 -0.23
CA LYS A 50 8.57 17.24 0.79
C LYS A 50 8.19 18.61 1.35
N PHE A 51 9.16 19.45 1.69
CA PHE A 51 8.92 20.78 2.21
C PHE A 51 8.24 21.72 1.20
N ILE A 52 8.61 21.64 -0.08
CA ILE A 52 7.95 22.39 -1.15
C ILE A 52 6.47 21.98 -1.27
N ARG A 53 6.18 20.68 -1.27
CA ARG A 53 4.81 20.17 -1.29
C ARG A 53 4.02 20.70 -0.08
N ASP A 54 4.60 20.62 1.11
CA ASP A 54 3.93 21.03 2.34
C ASP A 54 3.68 22.56 2.37
N ASP A 55 4.64 23.37 1.91
CA ASP A 55 4.47 24.82 1.75
C ASP A 55 3.31 25.15 0.79
N LEU A 56 3.23 24.47 -0.36
CA LEU A 56 2.16 24.70 -1.36
C LEU A 56 0.78 24.30 -0.85
N ILE A 57 0.70 23.25 -0.02
CA ILE A 57 -0.57 22.85 0.62
C ILE A 57 -0.98 23.90 1.67
N VAL A 58 -0.03 24.36 2.49
CA VAL A 58 -0.28 25.39 3.52
C VAL A 58 -0.68 26.74 2.89
N SER A 59 -0.06 27.12 1.77
CA SER A 59 -0.42 28.32 1.00
C SER A 59 -1.73 28.20 0.23
N LYS A 60 -2.34 27.00 0.20
CA LYS A 60 -3.54 26.65 -0.58
C LYS A 60 -3.35 26.78 -2.10
N GLU A 61 -2.11 26.66 -2.57
CA GLU A 61 -1.77 26.66 -4.00
C GLU A 61 -1.73 25.24 -4.58
N ALA A 62 -1.70 24.22 -3.73
CA ALA A 62 -1.82 22.82 -4.11
C ALA A 62 -2.79 22.06 -3.18
N CYS A 63 -3.27 20.92 -3.67
CA CYS A 63 -4.01 19.95 -2.87
C CYS A 63 -3.44 18.54 -3.13
N ILE A 64 -3.69 17.63 -2.20
CA ILE A 64 -3.31 16.23 -2.37
C ILE A 64 -4.39 15.54 -3.19
N TYR A 65 -3.97 14.91 -4.28
CA TYR A 65 -4.80 14.07 -5.12
C TYR A 65 -4.27 12.64 -5.08
N TYR A 66 -5.19 11.69 -4.92
CA TYR A 66 -4.89 10.27 -4.85
C TYR A 66 -5.52 9.55 -6.04
N GLU A 67 -4.74 8.69 -6.68
CA GLU A 67 -5.17 7.87 -7.82
C GLU A 67 -4.58 6.46 -7.66
N PRO A 68 -5.32 5.40 -8.06
CA PRO A 68 -4.73 4.08 -8.18
C PRO A 68 -3.56 4.09 -9.16
N GLU A 69 -2.45 3.42 -8.83
CA GLU A 69 -1.27 3.35 -9.71
C GLU A 69 -1.59 2.76 -11.09
N ASN A 70 -2.54 1.83 -11.13
CA ASN A 70 -3.04 1.18 -12.33
C ASN A 70 -4.56 1.11 -12.29
N LYS A 71 -5.19 0.86 -13.45
CA LYS A 71 -6.63 0.60 -13.52
C LYS A 71 -6.99 -0.65 -12.71
N ILE A 72 -7.69 -0.47 -11.60
CA ILE A 72 -8.19 -1.55 -10.75
C ILE A 72 -9.67 -1.76 -11.05
N LYS A 73 -10.06 -3.02 -11.28
CA LYS A 73 -11.47 -3.43 -11.42
C LYS A 73 -11.92 -4.22 -10.21
N SER A 74 -13.07 -3.85 -9.68
CA SER A 74 -13.75 -4.59 -8.61
C SER A 74 -14.39 -5.89 -9.13
N ARG A 75 -14.86 -6.73 -8.20
CA ARG A 75 -15.58 -7.96 -8.56
C ARG A 75 -16.94 -7.69 -9.23
N SER A 76 -17.56 -6.53 -8.99
CA SER A 76 -18.79 -6.11 -9.69
C SER A 76 -18.55 -5.60 -11.11
N GLY A 77 -17.29 -5.40 -11.50
CA GLY A 77 -16.90 -4.85 -12.80
C GLY A 77 -16.65 -3.34 -12.79
N ASP A 78 -16.92 -2.67 -11.67
CA ASP A 78 -16.69 -1.23 -11.51
C ASP A 78 -15.20 -0.90 -11.43
N GLU A 79 -14.81 0.25 -11.96
CA GLU A 79 -13.46 0.79 -11.84
C GLU A 79 -13.26 1.42 -10.47
N CYS A 80 -12.25 0.96 -9.74
CA CYS A 80 -11.99 1.42 -8.37
C CYS A 80 -11.32 2.79 -8.37
N VAL A 81 -11.60 3.56 -7.31
CA VAL A 81 -10.99 4.86 -7.01
C VAL A 81 -10.42 4.85 -5.60
N VAL A 82 -9.49 5.77 -5.31
CA VAL A 82 -9.05 6.00 -3.93
C VAL A 82 -10.06 6.92 -3.24
N ALA A 83 -10.56 6.50 -2.08
CA ALA A 83 -11.53 7.26 -1.31
C ALA A 83 -11.02 7.52 0.11
N LEU A 84 -11.15 8.77 0.57
CA LEU A 84 -11.00 9.11 1.97
C LEU A 84 -12.35 8.86 2.67
N CYS A 85 -12.41 7.82 3.49
CA CYS A 85 -13.65 7.40 4.15
C CYS A 85 -13.37 6.85 5.55
N ASP A 86 -14.39 6.90 6.41
CA ASP A 86 -14.33 6.32 7.75
C ASP A 86 -14.33 4.79 7.66
N GLN A 87 -13.30 4.18 8.27
CA GLN A 87 -12.99 2.78 8.12
C GLN A 87 -12.22 2.30 9.36
N TRP A 88 -12.48 1.07 9.80
CA TRP A 88 -11.68 0.39 10.81
C TRP A 88 -10.47 -0.27 10.16
N PHE A 89 -9.32 -0.18 10.84
CA PHE A 89 -8.06 -0.72 10.36
C PHE A 89 -7.44 -1.65 11.40
N ILE A 90 -6.67 -2.62 10.92
CA ILE A 90 -5.67 -3.33 11.72
C ILE A 90 -4.35 -2.60 11.52
N ASP A 91 -3.75 -2.13 12.61
CA ASP A 91 -2.49 -1.38 12.59
C ASP A 91 -1.28 -2.33 12.48
N TYR A 92 -1.10 -2.93 11.30
CA TYR A 92 0.13 -3.66 11.00
C TYR A 92 1.35 -2.74 10.80
N GLY A 93 1.14 -1.42 10.78
CA GLY A 93 2.21 -0.41 10.75
C GLY A 93 2.97 -0.28 12.08
N ASN A 94 2.41 -0.82 13.17
CA ASN A 94 3.02 -0.75 14.49
C ASN A 94 4.38 -1.47 14.55
N GLU A 95 5.46 -0.72 14.76
CA GLU A 95 6.83 -1.25 14.76
C GLU A 95 7.07 -2.32 15.84
N SER A 96 6.47 -2.19 17.03
CA SER A 96 6.61 -3.21 18.07
C SER A 96 5.99 -4.53 17.66
N TRP A 97 4.83 -4.48 16.99
CA TRP A 97 4.15 -5.68 16.49
C TRP A 97 4.87 -6.29 15.28
N LYS A 98 5.39 -5.46 14.37
CA LYS A 98 6.24 -5.93 13.27
C LYS A 98 7.46 -6.68 13.78
N GLU A 99 8.09 -6.20 14.85
CA GLU A 99 9.25 -6.88 15.42
C GLU A 99 8.90 -8.24 16.03
N GLU A 100 7.76 -8.36 16.71
CA GLU A 100 7.26 -9.65 17.17
C GLU A 100 7.01 -10.61 15.99
N ALA A 101 6.43 -10.12 14.89
CA ALA A 101 6.21 -10.92 13.68
C ALA A 101 7.53 -11.37 13.03
N ARG A 102 8.56 -10.51 12.99
CA ARG A 102 9.91 -10.88 12.53
C ARG A 102 10.54 -11.96 13.40
N HIS A 103 10.40 -11.85 14.72
CA HIS A 103 10.88 -12.87 15.65
C HIS A 103 10.20 -14.23 15.43
N VAL A 104 8.89 -14.24 15.18
CA VAL A 104 8.17 -15.49 14.82
C VAL A 104 8.65 -16.04 13.47
N LEU A 105 8.87 -15.18 12.47
CA LEU A 105 9.36 -15.61 11.16
C LEU A 105 10.71 -16.32 11.26
N GLN A 106 11.61 -15.90 12.16
CA GLN A 106 12.90 -16.58 12.38
C GLN A 106 12.73 -18.05 12.79
N GLN A 107 11.67 -18.38 13.51
CA GLN A 107 11.37 -19.74 13.99
C GLN A 107 10.54 -20.54 12.96
N LEU A 108 9.88 -19.85 12.04
CA LEU A 108 9.06 -20.46 11.01
C LEU A 108 9.94 -21.17 9.97
N ASN A 109 9.61 -22.44 9.69
CA ASN A 109 10.22 -23.18 8.59
C ASN A 109 9.61 -22.72 7.26
N VAL A 110 10.30 -21.82 6.57
CA VAL A 110 10.01 -21.44 5.18
C VAL A 110 10.89 -22.26 4.26
N PHE A 111 10.28 -22.90 3.27
CA PHE A 111 10.92 -23.94 2.45
C PHE A 111 11.91 -23.39 1.40
N SER A 112 12.06 -22.06 1.32
CA SER A 112 13.08 -21.38 0.51
C SER A 112 13.44 -20.01 1.09
N ASP A 113 14.68 -19.58 0.85
CA ASP A 113 15.14 -18.25 1.26
C ASP A 113 14.41 -17.12 0.52
N GLU A 114 14.03 -17.34 -0.74
CA GLU A 114 13.21 -16.40 -1.52
C GLU A 114 11.87 -16.12 -0.83
N THR A 115 11.20 -17.15 -0.31
CA THR A 115 9.94 -16.99 0.44
C THR A 115 10.18 -16.18 1.71
N ARG A 116 11.30 -16.42 2.41
CA ARG A 116 11.67 -15.65 3.61
C ARG A 116 11.82 -14.16 3.29
N GLN A 117 12.56 -13.83 2.24
CA GLN A 117 12.76 -12.45 1.79
C GLN A 117 11.45 -11.79 1.39
N SER A 118 10.52 -12.53 0.78
CA SER A 118 9.19 -12.03 0.44
C SER A 118 8.37 -11.67 1.68
N PHE A 119 8.43 -12.46 2.76
CA PHE A 119 7.80 -12.10 4.04
C PHE A 119 8.42 -10.83 4.63
N GLU A 120 9.74 -10.74 4.68
CA GLU A 120 10.46 -9.57 5.22
C GLU A 120 10.11 -8.30 4.46
N ALA A 121 10.16 -8.34 3.12
CA ALA A 121 9.77 -7.22 2.27
C ALA A 121 8.29 -6.82 2.49
N THR A 122 7.41 -7.81 2.70
CA THR A 122 6.00 -7.55 2.99
C THR A 122 5.83 -6.88 4.35
N PHE A 123 6.55 -7.30 5.40
CA PHE A 123 6.47 -6.67 6.73
C PHE A 123 6.91 -5.21 6.70
N ASP A 124 7.94 -4.88 5.92
CA ASP A 124 8.41 -3.50 5.80
C ASP A 124 7.42 -2.63 5.02
N TRP A 125 6.80 -3.17 3.96
CA TRP A 125 5.80 -2.47 3.15
C TRP A 125 4.43 -2.36 3.82
N LEU A 126 4.06 -3.31 4.67
CA LEU A 126 2.72 -3.38 5.26
C LEU A 126 2.49 -2.25 6.25
N HIS A 127 1.35 -1.58 6.12
CA HIS A 127 0.90 -0.49 6.98
C HIS A 127 -0.52 -0.80 7.48
N GLU A 128 -1.32 0.21 7.76
CA GLU A 128 -2.71 0.02 8.17
C GLU A 128 -3.51 -0.72 7.10
N HIS A 129 -4.14 -1.83 7.49
CA HIS A 129 -4.99 -2.64 6.60
C HIS A 129 -6.46 -2.40 6.91
N ALA A 130 -7.22 -1.96 5.89
CA ALA A 130 -8.64 -1.67 6.01
C ALA A 130 -9.47 -2.96 6.17
N CYS A 131 -9.88 -3.28 7.40
CA CYS A 131 -10.50 -4.56 7.76
C CYS A 131 -12.04 -4.53 7.79
N SER A 132 -12.68 -3.36 7.71
CA SER A 132 -14.15 -3.24 7.71
C SER A 132 -14.76 -3.12 6.32
N ARG A 133 -16.01 -3.57 6.16
CA ARG A 133 -16.84 -3.35 4.95
C ARG A 133 -18.28 -3.01 5.35
N SER A 134 -18.94 -2.18 4.56
CA SER A 134 -20.36 -1.82 4.75
C SER A 134 -21.33 -2.75 4.01
N TYR A 135 -20.83 -3.60 3.12
CA TYR A 135 -21.62 -4.52 2.30
C TYR A 135 -20.91 -5.86 2.14
N GLY A 136 -21.69 -6.95 2.06
CA GLY A 136 -21.21 -8.31 1.87
C GLY A 136 -21.69 -9.27 2.96
N LEU A 137 -21.20 -10.51 2.91
CA LEU A 137 -21.35 -11.49 3.97
C LEU A 137 -20.11 -11.46 4.87
N GLY A 138 -20.30 -11.79 6.14
CA GLY A 138 -19.22 -11.86 7.11
C GLY A 138 -19.71 -11.68 8.53
N THR A 139 -18.77 -11.63 9.47
CA THR A 139 -19.06 -11.39 10.89
C THR A 139 -19.10 -9.89 11.17
N ARG A 140 -20.15 -9.40 11.85
CA ARG A 140 -20.24 -7.99 12.24
C ARG A 140 -19.23 -7.67 13.34
N LEU A 141 -18.59 -6.50 13.26
CA LEU A 141 -17.74 -6.01 14.35
C LEU A 141 -18.52 -6.01 15.67
N PRO A 142 -17.90 -6.37 16.81
CA PRO A 142 -18.61 -6.47 18.07
C PRO A 142 -19.06 -5.12 18.62
N TRP A 143 -18.25 -4.07 18.46
CA TRP A 143 -18.52 -2.71 18.96
C TRP A 143 -19.19 -1.79 17.94
N ASP A 144 -19.16 -2.13 16.64
CA ASP A 144 -19.73 -1.30 15.59
C ASP A 144 -20.45 -2.15 14.53
N LYS A 145 -21.73 -2.42 14.79
CA LYS A 145 -22.53 -3.37 14.00
C LYS A 145 -22.85 -2.90 12.59
N GLN A 146 -22.55 -1.65 12.23
CA GLN A 146 -22.71 -1.16 10.86
C GLN A 146 -21.72 -1.81 9.89
N TYR A 147 -20.57 -2.26 10.40
CA TYR A 147 -19.50 -2.86 9.60
C TYR A 147 -19.40 -4.37 9.78
N PHE A 148 -19.02 -5.04 8.70
CA PHE A 148 -18.59 -6.42 8.65
C PHE A 148 -17.07 -6.50 8.61
N MET A 149 -16.50 -7.54 9.21
CA MET A 149 -15.10 -7.92 9.00
C MET A 149 -14.92 -8.43 7.58
N GLU A 150 -13.86 -7.98 6.91
CA GLU A 150 -13.51 -8.45 5.58
C GLU A 150 -12.78 -9.81 5.61
N SER A 151 -12.86 -10.54 4.50
CA SER A 151 -12.46 -11.94 4.39
C SER A 151 -11.00 -12.27 4.69
N LEU A 152 -10.05 -11.36 4.46
CA LEU A 152 -8.63 -11.59 4.77
C LEU A 152 -8.33 -11.32 6.26
N SER A 153 -9.22 -10.62 6.95
CA SER A 153 -9.06 -10.25 8.36
C SER A 153 -9.70 -11.28 9.29
N ASP A 154 -10.81 -11.92 8.90
CA ASP A 154 -11.46 -12.98 9.69
C ASP A 154 -10.90 -14.39 9.46
N SER A 155 -9.90 -14.53 8.57
CA SER A 155 -9.29 -15.81 8.19
C SER A 155 -7.83 -15.99 8.65
N THR A 156 -7.41 -15.28 9.71
CA THR A 156 -6.01 -15.30 10.18
C THR A 156 -5.70 -16.36 11.24
N ILE A 157 -6.68 -16.71 12.09
CA ILE A 157 -6.49 -17.62 13.24
C ILE A 157 -7.55 -18.74 13.31
N TYR A 158 -8.31 -18.96 12.24
CA TYR A 158 -9.39 -19.96 12.19
C TYR A 158 -8.89 -21.40 12.41
N MET A 159 -7.60 -21.66 12.22
CA MET A 159 -6.97 -22.94 12.52
C MET A 159 -7.14 -23.34 14.00
N ALA A 160 -7.18 -22.36 14.91
CA ALA A 160 -7.47 -22.63 16.32
C ALA A 160 -8.91 -23.14 16.51
N PHE A 161 -9.86 -22.60 15.76
CA PHE A 161 -11.26 -23.03 15.81
C PHE A 161 -11.43 -24.49 15.36
N TYR A 162 -10.64 -24.98 14.39
CA TYR A 162 -10.69 -26.38 13.97
C TYR A 162 -10.48 -27.37 15.12
N THR A 163 -9.68 -27.01 16.13
CA THR A 163 -9.39 -27.88 17.27
C THR A 163 -10.62 -28.18 18.12
N VAL A 164 -11.63 -27.30 18.12
CA VAL A 164 -12.85 -27.41 18.93
C VAL A 164 -14.13 -27.52 18.09
N ALA A 165 -14.05 -27.34 16.77
CA ALA A 165 -15.21 -27.34 15.89
C ALA A 165 -16.06 -28.62 16.05
N HIS A 166 -15.43 -29.80 16.15
CA HIS A 166 -16.11 -31.09 16.33
C HIS A 166 -16.86 -31.23 17.67
N LEU A 167 -16.54 -30.40 18.66
CA LEU A 167 -17.24 -30.36 19.95
C LEU A 167 -18.37 -29.32 19.95
N LEU A 168 -18.23 -28.27 19.15
CA LEU A 168 -19.16 -27.14 19.11
C LEU A 168 -20.25 -27.31 18.05
N GLN A 169 -19.90 -27.85 16.88
CA GLN A 169 -20.80 -28.02 15.75
C GLN A 169 -21.33 -29.45 15.74
N THR A 170 -22.64 -29.59 16.01
CA THR A 170 -23.36 -30.87 16.05
C THR A 170 -23.78 -31.38 14.66
N SER A 171 -23.81 -30.51 13.66
CA SER A 171 -24.10 -30.83 12.26
C SER A 171 -23.21 -30.04 11.31
N TYR A 172 -23.04 -30.54 10.09
CA TYR A 172 -22.21 -29.91 9.06
C TYR A 172 -22.74 -28.51 8.64
N ASP A 173 -24.03 -28.26 8.82
CA ASP A 173 -24.70 -26.99 8.52
C ASP A 173 -24.91 -26.08 9.76
N GLY A 174 -24.48 -26.51 10.95
CA GLY A 174 -24.56 -25.71 12.18
C GLY A 174 -25.97 -25.56 12.77
N HIS A 175 -26.95 -26.34 12.31
CA HIS A 175 -28.28 -26.40 12.92
C HIS A 175 -28.27 -27.27 14.19
N GLN A 176 -28.71 -26.68 15.31
CA GLN A 176 -29.08 -27.46 16.50
C GLN A 176 -30.48 -28.05 16.29
N ASN A 177 -30.60 -29.38 16.32
CA ASN A 177 -31.89 -30.05 16.54
C ASN A 177 -32.45 -29.71 17.92
#